data_AF-A0AAW2HT93-F1
#
_entry.id   AF-A0AAW2HT93-F1
#
_cell.length_a   1.000
_cell.length_b   1.000
_cell.length_c   1.000
_cell.angle_alpha   90.00
_cell.angle_beta   90.00
_cell.angle_gamma   90.00
#
_symmetry.space_group_name_H-M   'P 1'
#
loop_
_entity.id
_entity.type
_entity.pdbx_description
1 polymer ?
#
loop_
_entity_poly.entity_id
_entity_poly.type
_entity_poly.pdbx_seq_one_letter_code
_entity_poly.pdbx_strand_id
1 'polypeptide(L)'
;MCGKLFAKFLLLCAIGIFGAATGNENVTHGLADGKGGGLRPRPTLISYGCPSDHNLPCVPKCCDIYESYNNERECATSEDYFFPNFVDCPNMTEHFREISLEQRYEYFIGDPCIKQKYLLDVDEFPEDEHYLYSNGSLWYGNRLLTMEEFCVESVNGTPRVFVCFESQIQAEYKFLLYPIGLLISIPLLVLTAVIYLGIERFRDVQGKSLACHVMCLATAYFFLSLVQLASQELDGDVCIAAAFIIQFFFVACFFWLNVLCYDTYRNISTDYRITSNSATPKSERMKFIYYSMYAWYGPSILTIVSLVMDLTPTIPELYLKPKFGIQSCWFESDAAALPYFYGPVGVLILLNVIFFALSTRKIYKEQKNYVKLKGTNDSKDKLPPKFRVYVRALKRCISLFCVMGINWAAEVISWVIGGSEMIWLITDIFNTLQGLIIFYIYVIKPRSVRTEVLERLHSLCNCRCFGQKRVPSRGNQYFQAPVNEEDSKAYCGPNDRNIPYIDASAWSLTSV
;
A
#
# COMPACT_ATOMS: atom_id res chain seq x y z
N MET A 1 -8.08 23.26 -13.28
CA MET A 1 -6.80 22.87 -13.91
C MET A 1 -6.41 21.48 -13.44
N CYS A 2 -6.14 21.24 -12.16
CA CYS A 2 -5.78 19.90 -11.63
C CYS A 2 -6.75 18.79 -12.06
N GLY A 3 -8.06 18.89 -11.81
CA GLY A 3 -9.02 17.85 -12.26
C GLY A 3 -9.16 17.68 -13.79
N LYS A 4 -8.96 18.72 -14.60
CA LYS A 4 -9.02 18.63 -16.07
C LYS A 4 -7.72 18.10 -16.68
N LEU A 5 -6.57 18.46 -16.11
CA LEU A 5 -5.27 17.93 -16.50
C LEU A 5 -5.14 16.47 -16.05
N PHE A 6 -5.56 16.16 -14.83
CA PHE A 6 -5.57 14.82 -14.26
C PHE A 6 -6.57 13.91 -14.99
N ALA A 7 -7.79 14.37 -15.30
CA ALA A 7 -8.72 13.59 -16.12
C ALA A 7 -8.19 13.37 -17.55
N LYS A 8 -7.53 14.37 -18.16
CA LYS A 8 -6.87 14.19 -19.45
C LYS A 8 -5.68 13.24 -19.38
N PHE A 9 -4.88 13.30 -18.32
CA PHE A 9 -3.74 12.42 -18.10
C PHE A 9 -4.19 10.99 -17.83
N LEU A 10 -5.17 10.77 -16.95
CA LEU A 10 -5.80 9.47 -16.74
C LEU A 10 -6.45 8.93 -18.01
N LEU A 11 -7.10 9.79 -18.81
CA LEU A 11 -7.66 9.38 -20.09
C LEU A 11 -6.56 8.97 -21.07
N LEU A 12 -5.43 9.68 -21.12
CA LEU A 12 -4.29 9.31 -21.96
C LEU A 12 -3.61 8.01 -21.49
N CYS A 13 -3.45 7.82 -20.18
CA CYS A 13 -2.96 6.56 -19.61
C CYS A 13 -3.94 5.41 -19.88
N ALA A 14 -5.24 5.61 -19.69
CA ALA A 14 -6.26 4.62 -19.98
C ALA A 14 -6.32 4.29 -21.49
N ILE A 15 -6.20 5.29 -22.37
CA ILE A 15 -6.12 5.05 -23.82
C ILE A 15 -4.85 4.28 -24.18
N GLY A 16 -3.71 4.55 -23.54
CA GLY A 16 -2.47 3.78 -23.75
C GLY A 16 -2.60 2.33 -23.28
N ILE A 17 -3.18 2.10 -22.10
CA ILE A 17 -3.35 0.77 -21.50
C ILE A 17 -4.42 -0.05 -22.22
N PHE A 18 -5.60 0.52 -22.49
CA PHE A 18 -6.67 -0.18 -23.20
C PHE A 18 -6.45 -0.23 -24.73
N GLY A 19 -5.68 0.71 -25.29
CA GLY A 19 -5.30 0.70 -26.71
C GLY A 19 -4.22 -0.33 -27.04
N ALA A 20 -3.33 -0.64 -26.11
CA ALA A 20 -2.40 -1.77 -26.24
C ALA A 20 -3.12 -3.12 -26.12
N ALA A 21 -4.09 -3.24 -25.19
CA ALA A 21 -4.87 -4.45 -24.99
C ALA A 21 -5.80 -4.83 -26.16
N THR A 22 -6.15 -3.88 -27.05
CA THR A 22 -6.99 -4.15 -28.24
C THR A 22 -6.18 -4.27 -29.54
N GLY A 23 -4.85 -4.17 -29.47
CA GLY A 23 -3.97 -4.10 -30.64
C GLY A 23 -3.46 -5.43 -31.19
N ASN A 24 -3.84 -6.58 -30.62
CA ASN A 24 -3.25 -7.86 -31.00
C ASN A 24 -4.28 -9.01 -31.11
N GLU A 25 -5.40 -8.78 -31.77
CA GLU A 25 -6.20 -9.87 -32.35
C GLU A 25 -5.68 -10.15 -33.77
N ASN A 26 -4.65 -11.00 -33.89
CA ASN A 26 -4.40 -11.87 -35.05
C ASN A 26 -3.11 -12.67 -34.83
N VAL A 27 -3.19 -13.69 -33.97
CA VAL A 27 -2.31 -14.86 -34.11
C VAL A 27 -3.19 -16.10 -34.01
N THR A 28 -3.50 -16.64 -35.18
CA THR A 28 -4.00 -18.00 -35.35
C THR A 28 -2.92 -18.98 -34.90
N HIS A 29 -3.08 -19.61 -33.73
CA HIS A 29 -2.37 -20.85 -33.41
C HIS A 29 -3.34 -22.02 -33.36
N GLY A 30 -2.98 -23.06 -34.11
CA GLY A 30 -3.78 -24.25 -34.34
C GLY A 30 -4.10 -25.00 -33.07
N LEU A 31 -5.35 -25.44 -32.98
CA LEU A 31 -5.83 -26.47 -32.09
C LEU A 31 -5.00 -27.75 -32.29
N ALA A 32 -4.22 -28.12 -31.28
CA ALA A 32 -3.82 -29.49 -31.04
C ALA A 32 -4.61 -29.98 -29.82
N ASP A 33 -5.49 -30.96 -30.06
CA ASP A 33 -6.30 -31.63 -29.06
C ASP A 33 -5.45 -32.24 -27.94
N GLY A 34 -5.54 -31.66 -26.74
CA GLY A 34 -5.04 -32.22 -25.48
C GLY A 34 -6.22 -32.63 -24.60
N LYS A 35 -6.47 -33.94 -24.52
CA LYS A 35 -7.55 -34.58 -23.75
C LYS A 35 -7.60 -34.11 -22.29
N GLY A 36 -8.82 -33.98 -21.78
CA GLY A 36 -9.12 -33.53 -20.42
C GLY A 36 -8.38 -34.28 -19.31
N GLY A 37 -7.69 -33.51 -18.47
CA GLY A 37 -7.24 -33.95 -17.15
C GLY A 37 -8.38 -33.83 -16.16
N GLY A 38 -9.04 -34.95 -15.86
CA GLY A 38 -9.97 -35.04 -14.74
C GLY A 38 -9.27 -34.70 -13.43
N LEU A 39 -10.00 -34.08 -12.51
CA LEU A 39 -9.67 -33.97 -11.09
C LEU A 39 -9.17 -35.32 -10.58
N ARG A 40 -7.85 -35.46 -10.37
CA ARG A 40 -7.31 -36.61 -9.67
C ARG A 40 -7.84 -36.57 -8.22
N PRO A 41 -8.42 -37.66 -7.71
CA PRO A 41 -8.76 -37.73 -6.30
C PRO A 41 -7.47 -37.66 -5.46
N ARG A 42 -7.61 -37.14 -4.23
CA ARG A 42 -6.58 -37.02 -3.19
C ARG A 42 -5.52 -38.13 -3.28
N PRO A 43 -4.21 -37.83 -3.30
CA PRO A 43 -3.24 -38.81 -2.87
C PRO A 43 -3.46 -38.99 -1.36
N THR A 44 -4.16 -40.04 -1.00
CA THR A 44 -4.13 -40.58 0.35
C THR A 44 -2.65 -40.85 0.65
N LEU A 45 -2.07 -40.33 1.72
CA LEU A 45 -0.77 -40.80 2.21
C LEU A 45 -0.94 -42.31 2.46
N ILE A 46 -0.42 -43.16 1.57
CA ILE A 46 -0.44 -44.60 1.78
C ILE A 46 0.88 -44.97 2.43
N SER A 47 0.83 -45.32 3.72
CA SER A 47 1.95 -45.90 4.45
C SER A 47 2.23 -47.31 3.90
N TYR A 48 2.96 -47.38 2.80
CA TYR A 48 3.75 -48.56 2.48
C TYR A 48 5.17 -48.23 2.90
N GLY A 49 5.61 -48.72 4.08
CA GLY A 49 7.04 -48.90 4.26
C GLY A 49 7.65 -48.64 5.63
N CYS A 50 7.02 -47.93 6.57
CA CYS A 50 7.65 -47.72 7.90
C CYS A 50 6.84 -48.43 9.01
N PRO A 51 7.31 -49.58 9.54
CA PRO A 51 6.74 -50.24 10.69
C PRO A 51 6.81 -49.34 11.93
N SER A 52 5.90 -49.53 12.88
CA SER A 52 5.96 -48.93 14.22
C SER A 52 7.15 -49.42 15.07
N ASP A 53 8.14 -50.08 14.47
CA ASP A 53 9.27 -50.71 15.15
C ASP A 53 10.52 -49.82 14.99
N HIS A 54 10.93 -49.18 16.09
CA HIS A 54 11.84 -48.03 16.17
C HIS A 54 13.31 -48.26 15.75
N ASN A 55 13.63 -49.33 15.02
CA ASN A 55 15.03 -49.73 14.79
C ASN A 55 15.65 -49.26 13.49
N LEU A 56 14.88 -48.70 12.54
CA LEU A 56 15.39 -48.25 11.23
C LEU A 56 15.02 -46.79 10.95
N PRO A 57 15.95 -45.98 10.38
CA PRO A 57 15.62 -44.66 9.90
C PRO A 57 14.68 -44.73 8.70
N CYS A 58 13.66 -43.87 8.71
CA CYS A 58 12.66 -43.72 7.65
C CYS A 58 12.87 -42.36 6.98
N VAL A 59 12.79 -42.27 5.65
CA VAL A 59 12.98 -41.01 4.91
C VAL A 59 11.91 -40.84 3.81
N PRO A 60 11.33 -39.63 3.63
CA PRO A 60 10.37 -39.38 2.56
C PRO A 60 11.05 -39.41 1.18
N LYS A 61 10.56 -40.26 0.27
CA LYS A 61 11.00 -40.35 -1.14
C LYS A 61 9.99 -39.66 -2.05
N CYS A 62 10.45 -38.79 -2.95
CA CYS A 62 9.57 -37.98 -3.79
C CYS A 62 8.80 -38.82 -4.84
N CYS A 63 9.49 -39.70 -5.59
CA CYS A 63 8.89 -40.57 -6.61
C CYS A 63 8.68 -42.00 -6.09
N ASP A 64 7.94 -42.83 -6.83
CA ASP A 64 7.69 -44.24 -6.47
C ASP A 64 8.99 -45.08 -6.43
N ILE A 65 8.94 -46.31 -5.90
CA ILE A 65 10.11 -47.18 -5.63
C ILE A 65 10.97 -47.44 -6.88
N TYR A 66 10.36 -47.44 -8.06
CA TYR A 66 11.03 -47.71 -9.34
C TYR A 66 11.12 -46.48 -10.24
N GLU A 67 11.02 -45.29 -9.65
CA GLU A 67 11.08 -44.02 -10.35
C GLU A 67 12.12 -43.10 -9.72
N SER A 68 12.83 -42.32 -10.52
CA SER A 68 13.72 -41.24 -10.08
C SER A 68 13.52 -40.00 -10.95
N TYR A 69 14.17 -38.89 -10.60
CA TYR A 69 14.06 -37.68 -11.40
C TYR A 69 14.90 -37.76 -12.67
N ASN A 70 14.25 -37.51 -13.81
CA ASN A 70 14.94 -37.26 -15.07
C ASN A 70 15.59 -35.86 -15.10
N ASN A 71 16.27 -35.51 -16.20
CA ASN A 71 16.90 -34.19 -16.37
C ASN A 71 15.92 -33.00 -16.28
N GLU A 72 14.62 -33.25 -16.47
CA GLU A 72 13.53 -32.26 -16.39
C GLU A 72 12.86 -32.24 -15.00
N ARG A 73 13.38 -33.04 -14.03
CA ARG A 73 12.85 -33.19 -12.66
C ARG A 73 11.44 -33.77 -12.61
N GLU A 74 11.10 -34.61 -13.58
CA GLU A 74 9.87 -35.41 -13.59
C GLU A 74 10.17 -36.85 -13.18
N CYS A 75 9.25 -37.46 -12.42
CA CYS A 75 9.39 -38.86 -12.03
C CYS A 75 9.30 -39.74 -13.28
N ALA A 76 10.38 -40.45 -13.56
CA ALA A 76 10.48 -41.38 -14.67
C ALA A 76 11.00 -42.72 -14.15
N THR A 77 10.60 -43.81 -14.81
CA THR A 77 11.08 -45.16 -14.44
C THR A 77 12.61 -45.22 -14.49
N SER A 78 13.22 -45.61 -13.38
CA SER A 78 14.66 -45.70 -13.24
C SER A 78 15.04 -46.88 -12.33
N GLU A 79 16.23 -47.45 -12.60
CA GLU A 79 16.87 -48.45 -11.74
C GLU A 79 17.86 -47.80 -10.75
N ASP A 80 17.87 -46.46 -10.66
CA ASP A 80 18.74 -45.74 -9.75
C ASP A 80 18.34 -46.00 -8.29
N TYR A 81 19.23 -46.65 -7.55
CA TYR A 81 19.13 -46.77 -6.10
C TYR A 81 20.12 -45.80 -5.45
N PHE A 82 19.61 -44.91 -4.62
CA PHE A 82 20.44 -43.98 -3.85
C PHE A 82 20.42 -44.30 -2.36
N PHE A 83 21.49 -43.97 -1.67
CA PHE A 83 21.64 -44.12 -0.23
C PHE A 83 21.76 -42.74 0.40
N PRO A 84 20.73 -42.23 1.11
CA PRO A 84 20.85 -40.98 1.83
C PRO A 84 21.79 -41.15 3.02
N ASN A 85 22.62 -40.13 3.26
CA ASN A 85 23.56 -40.11 4.38
C ASN A 85 22.84 -39.60 5.63
N PHE A 86 22.82 -40.41 6.68
CA PHE A 86 22.23 -40.05 7.98
C PHE A 86 23.30 -39.63 8.98
N VAL A 87 22.96 -38.65 9.81
CA VAL A 87 23.78 -38.14 10.91
C VAL A 87 23.09 -38.44 12.24
N ASP A 88 23.85 -38.94 13.22
CA ASP A 88 23.39 -39.08 14.61
C ASP A 88 23.91 -37.92 15.46
N CYS A 89 23.03 -37.27 16.23
CA CYS A 89 23.45 -36.34 17.30
C CYS A 89 22.46 -36.33 18.46
N PRO A 90 22.86 -36.82 19.66
CA PRO A 90 22.08 -36.64 20.88
C PRO A 90 22.56 -35.51 21.80
N ASN A 91 23.63 -34.77 21.51
CA ASN A 91 24.00 -33.55 22.26
C ASN A 91 25.12 -32.76 21.58
N MET A 92 24.93 -31.43 21.47
CA MET A 92 25.94 -30.46 21.03
C MET A 92 27.20 -30.55 21.92
N THR A 93 28.18 -31.38 21.58
CA THR A 93 29.62 -31.13 21.87
C THR A 93 30.58 -32.18 21.30
N GLU A 94 30.14 -33.30 20.73
CA GLU A 94 31.07 -34.32 20.22
C GLU A 94 30.79 -34.70 18.76
N HIS A 95 31.89 -34.84 18.01
CA HIS A 95 32.03 -35.16 16.59
C HIS A 95 30.78 -35.71 15.86
N PHE A 96 30.44 -35.05 14.75
CA PHE A 96 29.62 -35.61 13.67
C PHE A 96 30.17 -37.00 13.29
N ARG A 97 29.40 -38.05 13.58
CA ARG A 97 29.64 -39.38 13.05
C ARG A 97 28.66 -39.59 11.91
N GLU A 98 29.19 -39.58 10.68
CA GLU A 98 28.46 -40.12 9.54
C GLU A 98 28.23 -41.62 9.80
N ILE A 99 26.97 -42.03 9.84
CA ILE A 99 26.64 -43.45 9.92
C ILE A 99 26.35 -43.91 8.50
N SER A 100 27.31 -44.57 7.88
CA SER A 100 27.06 -45.37 6.68
C SER A 100 26.24 -46.60 7.09
N LEU A 101 24.92 -46.47 7.11
CA LEU A 101 24.03 -47.59 7.35
C LEU A 101 24.13 -48.54 6.16
N GLU A 102 24.83 -49.67 6.35
CA GLU A 102 24.77 -50.79 5.41
C GLU A 102 23.30 -51.27 5.32
N GLN A 103 22.61 -50.77 4.28
CA GLN A 103 21.39 -51.33 3.67
C GLN A 103 20.14 -51.49 4.54
N ARG A 104 20.00 -50.80 5.67
CA ARG A 104 18.78 -50.86 6.48
C ARG A 104 18.22 -49.48 6.81
N TYR A 105 17.42 -48.95 5.89
CA TYR A 105 16.57 -47.79 6.06
C TYR A 105 15.33 -48.00 5.16
N GLU A 106 14.25 -47.33 5.47
CA GLU A 106 12.97 -47.49 4.75
C GLU A 106 12.52 -46.17 4.14
N TYR A 107 11.83 -46.27 3.01
CA TYR A 107 11.24 -45.11 2.34
C TYR A 107 9.79 -44.95 2.76
N PHE A 108 9.42 -43.72 3.08
CA PHE A 108 8.03 -43.28 3.04
C PHE A 108 7.76 -42.71 1.65
N ILE A 109 6.92 -43.38 0.85
CA ILE A 109 6.70 -43.02 -0.56
C ILE A 109 5.60 -41.99 -0.69
N GLY A 110 5.90 -40.91 -1.40
CA GLY A 110 4.93 -39.91 -1.82
C GLY A 110 5.49 -38.51 -1.67
N ASP A 111 5.19 -37.64 -2.64
CA ASP A 111 5.57 -36.24 -2.59
C ASP A 111 4.75 -35.52 -1.49
N PRO A 112 5.38 -35.08 -0.37
CA PRO A 112 4.67 -34.36 0.67
C PRO A 112 4.34 -32.92 0.25
N CYS A 113 4.97 -32.43 -0.82
CA CYS A 113 4.78 -31.06 -1.28
C CYS A 113 3.50 -30.92 -2.11
N ILE A 114 2.50 -30.22 -1.57
CA ILE A 114 1.19 -29.99 -2.24
C ILE A 114 1.32 -29.06 -3.46
N LYS A 115 2.33 -28.16 -3.47
CA LYS A 115 2.51 -27.12 -4.51
C LYS A 115 3.86 -27.27 -5.22
N GLN A 116 4.80 -26.39 -4.89
CA GLN A 116 6.15 -26.37 -5.46
C GLN A 116 7.15 -26.79 -4.37
N LYS A 117 8.37 -27.13 -4.81
CA LYS A 117 9.52 -27.43 -3.96
C LYS A 117 10.78 -26.90 -4.61
N TYR A 118 11.80 -26.66 -3.81
CA TYR A 118 13.11 -26.22 -4.28
C TYR A 118 14.18 -27.24 -3.86
N LEU A 119 15.21 -27.35 -4.69
CA LEU A 119 16.36 -28.20 -4.47
C LEU A 119 17.33 -27.48 -3.53
N LEU A 120 17.87 -28.17 -2.53
CA LEU A 120 19.04 -27.72 -1.79
C LEU A 120 20.30 -28.15 -2.54
N ASP A 121 21.04 -27.18 -3.09
CA ASP A 121 22.24 -27.43 -3.89
C ASP A 121 23.50 -26.85 -3.23
N VAL A 122 24.12 -27.65 -2.37
CA VAL A 122 25.34 -27.29 -1.63
C VAL A 122 26.53 -27.00 -2.56
N ASP A 123 26.53 -27.57 -3.78
CA ASP A 123 27.62 -27.37 -4.75
C ASP A 123 27.59 -25.96 -5.36
N GLU A 124 26.38 -25.39 -5.55
CA GLU A 124 26.17 -24.05 -6.11
C GLU A 124 26.03 -22.99 -5.00
N PHE A 125 25.35 -23.33 -3.91
CA PHE A 125 25.02 -22.44 -2.80
C PHE A 125 25.49 -23.05 -1.47
N PRO A 126 26.62 -22.58 -0.89
CA PRO A 126 27.11 -23.06 0.42
C PRO A 126 26.12 -22.87 1.57
N GLU A 127 25.14 -21.99 1.41
CA GLU A 127 24.07 -21.71 2.37
C GLU A 127 23.01 -22.84 2.45
N ASP A 128 22.98 -23.74 1.46
CA ASP A 128 22.08 -24.90 1.36
C ASP A 128 22.53 -26.10 2.21
N GLU A 129 23.50 -25.90 3.10
CA GLU A 129 24.03 -26.93 3.98
C GLU A 129 22.91 -27.52 4.87
N HIS A 130 22.75 -28.83 4.79
CA HIS A 130 21.69 -29.55 5.47
C HIS A 130 22.16 -30.90 6.01
N TYR A 131 21.49 -31.37 7.07
CA TYR A 131 21.82 -32.62 7.73
C TYR A 131 20.55 -33.45 7.94
N LEU A 132 20.53 -34.66 7.38
CA LEU A 132 19.44 -35.61 7.58
C LEU A 132 19.71 -36.45 8.83
N TYR A 133 18.82 -36.38 9.82
CA TYR A 133 18.95 -37.11 11.06
C TYR A 133 18.40 -38.54 10.97
N SER A 134 18.92 -39.43 11.81
CA SER A 134 18.46 -40.83 11.95
C SER A 134 16.99 -40.99 12.34
N ASN A 135 16.36 -39.97 12.93
CA ASN A 135 14.92 -39.95 13.18
C ASN A 135 14.09 -39.54 11.95
N GLY A 136 14.74 -39.32 10.80
CA GLY A 136 14.12 -38.90 9.54
C GLY A 136 13.73 -37.43 9.45
N SER A 137 14.18 -36.60 10.39
CA SER A 137 14.04 -35.14 10.30
C SER A 137 15.24 -34.50 9.60
N LEU A 138 15.04 -33.34 8.98
CA LEU A 138 16.06 -32.61 8.24
C LEU A 138 16.41 -31.31 8.97
N TRP A 139 17.69 -31.08 9.25
CA TRP A 139 18.19 -29.79 9.73
C TRP A 139 18.61 -28.94 8.55
N TYR A 140 17.99 -27.78 8.39
CA TYR A 140 18.30 -26.82 7.33
C TYR A 140 17.92 -25.41 7.80
N GLY A 141 18.79 -24.41 7.55
CA GLY A 141 18.51 -23.01 7.86
C GLY A 141 18.19 -22.73 9.34
N ASN A 142 18.88 -23.39 10.28
CA ASN A 142 18.60 -23.34 11.73
C ASN A 142 17.20 -23.79 12.16
N ARG A 143 16.49 -24.55 11.31
CA ARG A 143 15.20 -25.16 11.62
C ARG A 143 15.28 -26.67 11.46
N LEU A 144 14.51 -27.36 12.30
CA LEU A 144 14.24 -28.79 12.13
C LEU A 144 12.96 -28.96 11.32
N LEU A 145 13.08 -29.59 10.15
CA LEU A 145 11.99 -29.92 9.23
C LEU A 145 11.54 -31.37 9.47
N THR A 146 10.25 -31.57 9.47
CA THR A 146 9.59 -32.87 9.63
C THR A 146 9.40 -33.57 8.29
N MET A 147 9.06 -34.86 8.30
CA MET A 147 8.89 -35.69 7.10
C MET A 147 7.78 -35.19 6.14
N GLU A 148 6.93 -34.25 6.56
CA GLU A 148 5.90 -33.62 5.72
C GLU A 148 6.39 -32.34 5.01
N GLU A 149 7.61 -31.90 5.29
CA GLU A 149 8.14 -30.60 4.82
C GLU A 149 9.26 -30.75 3.79
N PHE A 150 9.70 -31.98 3.48
CA PHE A 150 10.74 -32.26 2.50
C PHE A 150 10.61 -33.69 1.94
N CYS A 151 11.23 -33.94 0.79
CA CYS A 151 11.45 -35.29 0.27
C CYS A 151 12.84 -35.41 -0.35
N VAL A 152 13.35 -36.64 -0.45
CA VAL A 152 14.65 -36.96 -1.03
C VAL A 152 14.44 -37.72 -2.34
N GLU A 153 15.25 -37.42 -3.36
CA GLU A 153 15.21 -38.15 -4.62
C GLU A 153 16.58 -38.23 -5.28
N SER A 154 16.78 -39.26 -6.11
CA SER A 154 17.96 -39.37 -6.97
C SER A 154 17.82 -38.47 -8.20
N VAL A 155 18.80 -37.61 -8.40
CA VAL A 155 19.02 -36.90 -9.66
C VAL A 155 20.33 -37.42 -10.24
N ASN A 156 20.27 -38.14 -11.36
CA ASN A 156 21.42 -38.76 -12.02
C ASN A 156 22.28 -39.64 -11.08
N GLY A 157 21.64 -40.42 -10.22
CA GLY A 157 22.30 -41.33 -9.28
C GLY A 157 22.80 -40.67 -7.98
N THR A 158 22.61 -39.36 -7.82
CA THR A 158 23.00 -38.63 -6.60
C THR A 158 21.79 -38.30 -5.73
N PRO A 159 21.81 -38.61 -4.41
CA PRO A 159 20.72 -38.24 -3.52
C PRO A 159 20.67 -36.72 -3.34
N ARG A 160 19.51 -36.13 -3.60
CA ARG A 160 19.26 -34.71 -3.49
C ARG A 160 18.02 -34.46 -2.64
N VAL A 161 18.06 -33.39 -1.85
CA VAL A 161 16.99 -33.02 -0.91
C VAL A 161 16.15 -31.90 -1.50
N PHE A 162 14.83 -32.10 -1.52
CA PHE A 162 13.86 -31.12 -1.98
C PHE A 162 13.01 -30.67 -0.81
N VAL A 163 13.03 -29.38 -0.51
CA VAL A 163 12.23 -28.78 0.57
C VAL A 163 10.95 -28.21 -0.01
N CYS A 164 9.82 -28.51 0.63
CA CYS A 164 8.54 -27.96 0.22
C CYS A 164 8.52 -26.46 0.47
N PHE A 165 7.89 -25.70 -0.43
CA PHE A 165 7.52 -24.34 -0.08
C PHE A 165 6.51 -24.40 1.07
N GLU A 166 6.82 -23.75 2.18
CA GLU A 166 5.95 -23.72 3.36
C GLU A 166 4.55 -23.27 2.97
N SER A 167 3.53 -23.95 3.52
CA SER A 167 2.15 -23.80 3.09
C SER A 167 1.78 -22.31 3.02
N GLN A 168 1.38 -21.89 1.82
CA GLN A 168 1.09 -20.49 1.51
C GLN A 168 -0.11 -19.90 2.28
N ILE A 169 -0.64 -20.54 3.32
CA ILE A 169 -1.76 -20.01 4.09
C ILE A 169 -1.43 -18.62 4.66
N GLN A 170 -0.18 -18.37 5.06
CA GLN A 170 0.27 -17.05 5.51
C GLN A 170 0.55 -16.05 4.39
N ALA A 171 0.92 -16.52 3.20
CA ALA A 171 1.19 -15.68 2.04
C ALA A 171 -0.11 -15.31 1.30
N GLU A 172 -1.04 -16.26 1.13
CA GLU A 172 -2.30 -16.11 0.40
C GLU A 172 -3.21 -15.02 1.01
N TYR A 173 -3.32 -14.93 2.34
CA TYR A 173 -4.11 -13.85 2.93
C TYR A 173 -3.46 -12.47 2.73
N LYS A 174 -2.12 -12.37 2.70
CA LYS A 174 -1.42 -11.08 2.50
C LYS A 174 -1.63 -10.59 1.06
N PHE A 175 -1.52 -11.50 0.08
CA PHE A 175 -1.75 -11.19 -1.33
C PHE A 175 -3.18 -10.71 -1.62
N LEU A 176 -4.17 -11.11 -0.82
CA LEU A 176 -5.55 -10.67 -0.99
C LEU A 176 -5.91 -9.46 -0.11
N LEU A 177 -5.48 -9.43 1.15
CA LEU A 177 -5.86 -8.41 2.13
C LEU A 177 -5.32 -7.03 1.77
N TYR A 178 -4.07 -6.97 1.30
CA TYR A 178 -3.40 -5.72 0.97
C TYR A 178 -4.06 -4.98 -0.22
N PRO A 179 -4.26 -5.59 -1.41
CA PRO A 179 -4.95 -4.90 -2.51
C PRO A 179 -6.40 -4.56 -2.18
N ILE A 180 -7.13 -5.41 -1.42
CA ILE A 180 -8.48 -5.08 -0.94
C ILE A 180 -8.45 -3.82 -0.06
N GLY A 181 -7.51 -3.76 0.88
CA GLY A 181 -7.34 -2.61 1.76
C GLY A 181 -7.03 -1.31 0.99
N LEU A 182 -6.15 -1.38 -0.02
CA LEU A 182 -5.90 -0.25 -0.92
C LEU A 182 -7.17 0.17 -1.68
N LEU A 183 -7.93 -0.78 -2.22
CA LEU A 183 -9.18 -0.52 -2.94
C LEU A 183 -10.23 0.16 -2.06
N ILE A 184 -10.33 -0.21 -0.78
CA ILE A 184 -11.22 0.45 0.20
C ILE A 184 -10.77 1.89 0.50
N SER A 185 -9.46 2.14 0.50
CA SER A 185 -8.89 3.47 0.72
C SER A 185 -9.16 4.45 -0.44
N ILE A 186 -9.22 3.99 -1.69
CA ILE A 186 -9.39 4.82 -2.88
C ILE A 186 -10.66 5.70 -2.82
N PRO A 187 -11.87 5.17 -2.55
CA PRO A 187 -13.08 5.99 -2.44
C PRO A 187 -12.96 7.13 -1.41
N LEU A 188 -12.31 6.89 -0.28
CA LEU A 188 -12.14 7.89 0.78
C LEU A 188 -11.15 9.00 0.37
N LEU A 189 -10.09 8.64 -0.38
CA LEU A 189 -9.16 9.60 -0.98
C LEU A 189 -9.87 10.47 -2.02
N VAL A 190 -10.64 9.85 -2.93
CA VAL A 190 -11.41 10.55 -3.96
C VAL A 190 -12.45 11.47 -3.31
N LEU A 191 -13.17 11.00 -2.29
CA LEU A 191 -14.14 11.81 -1.55
C LEU A 191 -13.46 13.02 -0.88
N THR A 192 -12.26 12.85 -0.32
CA THR A 192 -11.47 13.97 0.23
C THR A 192 -11.19 15.01 -0.86
N ALA A 193 -10.75 14.60 -2.06
CA ALA A 193 -10.52 15.51 -3.17
C ALA A 193 -11.80 16.24 -3.60
N VAL A 194 -12.92 15.51 -3.72
CA VAL A 194 -14.21 16.07 -4.14
C VAL A 194 -14.69 17.13 -3.14
N ILE A 195 -14.56 16.90 -1.84
CA ILE A 195 -14.98 17.87 -0.81
C ILE A 195 -14.16 19.16 -0.94
N TYR A 196 -12.84 19.06 -1.03
CA TYR A 196 -11.95 20.24 -1.11
C TYR A 196 -12.05 20.99 -2.44
N LEU A 197 -12.39 20.31 -3.54
CA LEU A 197 -12.58 20.94 -4.85
C LEU A 197 -14.01 21.42 -5.10
N GLY A 198 -15.01 20.80 -4.48
CA GLY A 198 -16.43 21.10 -4.68
C GLY A 198 -16.94 22.26 -3.82
N ILE A 199 -16.37 22.47 -2.63
CA ILE A 199 -16.77 23.54 -1.71
C ILE A 199 -15.87 24.75 -1.92
N GLU A 200 -16.42 25.85 -2.42
CA GLU A 200 -15.66 27.06 -2.77
C GLU A 200 -14.78 27.60 -1.64
N ARG A 201 -15.28 27.50 -0.40
CA ARG A 201 -14.57 27.90 0.82
C ARG A 201 -13.25 27.16 1.04
N PHE A 202 -13.11 25.93 0.55
CA PHE A 202 -11.91 25.10 0.71
C PHE A 202 -11.04 25.04 -0.55
N ARG A 203 -11.40 25.79 -1.61
CA ARG A 203 -10.64 25.84 -2.88
C ARG A 203 -9.47 26.84 -2.85
N ASP A 204 -8.88 27.06 -1.68
CA ASP A 204 -7.64 27.81 -1.55
C ASP A 204 -6.45 27.01 -2.12
N VAL A 205 -5.25 27.61 -2.14
CA VAL A 205 -4.05 26.96 -2.68
C VAL A 205 -3.76 25.67 -1.92
N GLN A 206 -3.94 25.68 -0.60
CA GLN A 206 -3.71 24.52 0.26
C GLN A 206 -4.69 23.38 -0.05
N GLY A 207 -5.99 23.67 -0.13
CA GLY A 207 -7.02 22.67 -0.43
C GLY A 207 -6.92 22.08 -1.82
N LYS A 208 -6.57 22.89 -2.83
CA LYS A 208 -6.28 22.38 -4.19
C LYS A 208 -5.05 21.47 -4.21
N SER A 209 -4.00 21.84 -3.49
CA SER A 209 -2.76 21.04 -3.43
C SER A 209 -3.00 19.71 -2.70
N LEU A 210 -3.79 19.72 -1.63
CA LEU A 210 -4.25 18.51 -0.95
C LEU A 210 -5.05 17.61 -1.88
N ALA A 211 -6.00 18.18 -2.63
CA ALA A 211 -6.78 17.43 -3.59
C ALA A 211 -5.89 16.77 -4.67
N CYS A 212 -4.89 17.48 -5.20
CA CYS A 212 -3.95 16.89 -6.15
C CYS A 212 -3.11 15.77 -5.50
N HIS A 213 -2.63 15.95 -4.26
CA HIS A 213 -1.92 14.92 -3.51
C HIS A 213 -2.74 13.63 -3.35
N VAL A 214 -3.97 13.72 -2.83
CA VAL A 214 -4.80 12.53 -2.58
C VAL A 214 -5.29 11.87 -3.87
N MET A 215 -5.44 12.63 -4.96
CA MET A 215 -5.77 12.06 -6.27
C MET A 215 -4.58 11.31 -6.88
N CYS A 216 -3.35 11.84 -6.74
CA CYS A 216 -2.15 11.09 -7.14
C CYS A 216 -2.05 9.78 -6.36
N LEU A 217 -2.30 9.83 -5.04
CA LEU A 217 -2.23 8.65 -4.18
C LEU A 217 -3.31 7.62 -4.55
N ALA A 218 -4.54 8.07 -4.80
CA ALA A 218 -5.63 7.20 -5.24
C ALA A 218 -5.30 6.49 -6.57
N THR A 219 -4.68 7.19 -7.52
CA THR A 219 -4.26 6.57 -8.77
C THR A 219 -3.10 5.59 -8.58
N ALA A 220 -2.09 5.94 -7.79
CA ALA A 220 -0.99 5.02 -7.48
C ALA A 220 -1.52 3.73 -6.84
N TYR A 221 -2.43 3.84 -5.86
CA TYR A 221 -3.06 2.69 -5.21
C TYR A 221 -3.95 1.88 -6.16
N PHE A 222 -4.65 2.51 -7.09
CA PHE A 222 -5.43 1.80 -8.10
C PHE A 222 -4.53 0.90 -8.95
N PHE A 223 -3.48 1.47 -9.55
CA PHE A 223 -2.57 0.70 -10.38
C PHE A 223 -1.77 -0.34 -9.58
N LEU A 224 -1.38 -0.01 -8.35
CA LEU A 224 -0.71 -0.96 -7.46
C LEU A 224 -1.63 -2.14 -7.12
N SER A 225 -2.89 -1.89 -6.81
CA SER A 225 -3.86 -2.97 -6.55
C SER A 225 -4.14 -3.82 -7.79
N LEU A 226 -4.16 -3.21 -8.98
CA LEU A 226 -4.33 -3.91 -10.25
C LEU A 226 -3.15 -4.87 -10.50
N VAL A 227 -1.92 -4.36 -10.38
CA VAL A 227 -0.71 -5.17 -10.50
C VAL A 227 -0.71 -6.32 -9.49
N GLN A 228 -1.07 -6.06 -8.23
CA GLN A 228 -1.05 -7.09 -7.20
C GLN A 228 -2.10 -8.18 -7.41
N LEU A 229 -3.28 -7.83 -7.93
CA LEU A 229 -4.35 -8.80 -8.21
C LEU A 229 -4.15 -9.56 -9.53
N ALA A 230 -3.47 -8.97 -10.50
CA ALA A 230 -3.38 -9.52 -11.86
C ALA A 230 -1.94 -9.89 -12.29
N SER A 231 -0.93 -9.79 -11.42
CA SER A 231 0.50 -9.90 -11.77
C SER A 231 0.88 -11.11 -12.65
N GLN A 232 0.26 -12.28 -12.48
CA GLN A 232 0.58 -13.47 -13.28
C GLN A 232 -0.18 -13.54 -14.63
N GLU A 233 -1.23 -12.73 -14.78
CA GLU A 233 -2.10 -12.70 -15.96
C GLU A 233 -1.90 -11.42 -16.79
N LEU A 234 -1.01 -10.51 -16.35
CA LEU A 234 -0.74 -9.26 -17.03
C LEU A 234 0.26 -9.44 -18.15
N ASP A 235 -0.09 -8.92 -19.32
CA ASP A 235 0.84 -8.77 -20.43
C ASP A 235 2.05 -7.90 -20.04
N GLY A 236 3.22 -8.24 -20.58
CA GLY A 236 4.49 -7.62 -20.21
C GLY A 236 4.51 -6.11 -20.42
N ASP A 237 3.92 -5.63 -21.53
CA ASP A 237 3.85 -4.20 -21.83
C ASP A 237 2.92 -3.45 -20.86
N VAL A 238 1.82 -4.09 -20.46
CA VAL A 238 0.87 -3.53 -19.48
C VAL A 238 1.52 -3.44 -18.10
N CYS A 239 2.30 -4.46 -17.73
CA CYS A 239 3.07 -4.53 -16.49
C CYS A 239 4.10 -3.38 -16.41
N ILE A 240 4.88 -3.18 -17.48
CA ILE A 240 5.86 -2.09 -17.60
C ILE A 240 5.17 -0.72 -17.54
N ALA A 241 4.08 -0.53 -18.29
CA ALA A 241 3.32 0.71 -18.28
C ALA A 241 2.76 1.03 -16.88
N ALA A 242 2.22 0.03 -16.18
CA ALA A 242 1.74 0.19 -14.81
C ALA A 242 2.86 0.60 -13.86
N ALA A 243 4.06 0.02 -13.97
CA ALA A 243 5.22 0.37 -13.15
C ALA A 243 5.59 1.86 -13.28
N PHE A 244 5.68 2.39 -14.51
CA PHE A 244 5.95 3.81 -14.74
C PHE A 244 4.84 4.72 -14.19
N ILE A 245 3.58 4.31 -14.32
CA ILE A 245 2.44 5.07 -13.79
C ILE A 245 2.49 5.11 -12.26
N ILE A 246 2.72 3.98 -11.61
CA ILE A 246 2.85 3.86 -10.15
C ILE A 246 4.01 4.74 -9.66
N GLN A 247 5.18 4.65 -10.30
CA GLN A 247 6.35 5.47 -10.00
C GLN A 247 6.02 6.96 -10.09
N PHE A 248 5.47 7.41 -11.23
CA PHE A 248 5.12 8.81 -11.46
C PHE A 248 4.20 9.36 -10.37
N PHE A 249 3.11 8.65 -10.07
CA PHE A 249 2.12 9.13 -9.13
C PHE A 249 2.59 9.11 -7.68
N PHE A 250 3.35 8.10 -7.25
CA PHE A 250 3.94 8.11 -5.91
C PHE A 250 4.93 9.28 -5.75
N VAL A 251 5.80 9.51 -6.73
CA VAL A 251 6.71 10.66 -6.70
C VAL A 251 5.92 11.98 -6.69
N ALA A 252 4.87 12.11 -7.51
CA ALA A 252 4.00 13.27 -7.52
C ALA A 252 3.33 13.53 -6.17
N CYS A 253 2.93 12.49 -5.43
CA CYS A 253 2.40 12.64 -4.06
C CYS A 253 3.38 13.38 -3.14
N PHE A 254 4.67 13.04 -3.21
CA PHE A 254 5.70 13.70 -2.40
C PHE A 254 5.97 15.14 -2.81
N PHE A 255 5.99 15.43 -4.11
CA PHE A 255 6.10 16.80 -4.59
C PHE A 255 4.91 17.66 -4.12
N TRP A 256 3.68 17.14 -4.17
CA TRP A 256 2.51 17.84 -3.65
C TRP A 256 2.54 18.00 -2.12
N LEU A 257 3.04 17.00 -1.38
CA LEU A 257 3.28 17.13 0.05
C LEU A 257 4.32 18.21 0.36
N ASN A 258 5.37 18.30 -0.46
CA ASN A 258 6.39 19.34 -0.35
C ASN A 258 5.82 20.74 -0.60
N VAL A 259 4.97 20.89 -1.63
CA VAL A 259 4.19 22.11 -1.86
C VAL A 259 3.34 22.48 -0.64
N LEU A 260 2.63 21.52 -0.03
CA LEU A 260 1.81 21.77 1.17
C LEU A 260 2.64 22.27 2.36
N CYS A 261 3.81 21.67 2.58
CA CYS A 261 4.73 22.04 3.66
C CYS A 261 5.34 23.43 3.42
N TYR A 262 5.81 23.69 2.19
CA TYR A 262 6.36 24.97 1.79
C TYR A 262 5.31 26.09 1.88
N ASP A 263 4.09 25.86 1.38
CA ASP A 263 3.02 26.85 1.44
C ASP A 263 2.66 27.20 2.89
N THR A 264 2.56 26.19 3.75
CA THR A 264 2.30 26.38 5.17
C THR A 264 3.40 27.21 5.83
N TYR A 265 4.67 26.91 5.55
CA TYR A 265 5.81 27.71 6.02
C TYR A 265 5.74 29.16 5.53
N ARG A 266 5.47 29.36 4.23
CA ARG A 266 5.38 30.69 3.62
C ARG A 266 4.25 31.52 4.22
N ASN A 267 3.07 30.93 4.42
CA ASN A 267 1.93 31.60 5.03
C ASN A 267 2.25 32.01 6.48
N ILE A 268 2.89 31.13 7.26
CA ILE A 268 3.37 31.44 8.62
C ILE A 268 4.40 32.58 8.62
N SER A 269 5.35 32.55 7.68
CA SER A 269 6.46 33.51 7.65
C SER A 269 6.04 34.90 7.14
N THR A 270 5.14 34.94 6.17
CA THR A 270 4.75 36.17 5.45
C THR A 270 3.66 36.95 6.19
N ASP A 271 2.59 36.29 6.64
CA ASP A 271 1.49 36.96 7.36
C ASP A 271 1.92 37.52 8.71
N TYR A 272 3.04 37.05 9.26
CA TYR A 272 3.59 37.63 10.47
C TYR A 272 4.33 38.96 10.22
N ARG A 273 4.83 39.20 9.00
CA ARG A 273 5.67 40.37 8.69
C ARG A 273 4.90 41.58 8.16
N ILE A 274 3.62 41.43 7.76
CA ILE A 274 2.88 42.48 7.05
C ILE A 274 1.43 42.56 7.54
N THR A 275 0.98 43.76 7.95
CA THR A 275 -0.43 44.14 8.10
C THR A 275 -1.12 43.92 6.75
N SER A 276 -1.84 42.80 6.62
CA SER A 276 -2.36 42.24 5.36
C SER A 276 -3.09 43.25 4.46
N ASN A 277 -2.46 43.58 3.33
CA ASN A 277 -3.21 43.72 2.08
C ASN A 277 -3.76 42.33 1.75
N SER A 278 -5.07 42.21 1.61
CA SER A 278 -5.73 40.96 1.24
C SER A 278 -5.13 40.43 -0.08
N ALA A 279 -4.66 39.18 -0.08
CA ALA A 279 -4.14 38.56 -1.29
C ALA A 279 -5.25 38.54 -2.36
N THR A 280 -4.99 39.16 -3.50
CA THR A 280 -6.00 39.20 -4.58
C THR A 280 -6.21 37.79 -5.15
N PRO A 281 -7.43 37.44 -5.60
CA PRO A 281 -7.70 36.14 -6.22
C PRO A 281 -6.76 35.80 -7.40
N LYS A 282 -6.25 36.83 -8.09
CA LYS A 282 -5.26 36.69 -9.17
C LYS A 282 -3.89 36.20 -8.63
N SER A 283 -3.43 36.75 -7.52
CA SER A 283 -2.17 36.34 -6.87
C SER A 283 -2.22 34.88 -6.41
N GLU A 284 -3.31 34.47 -5.75
CA GLU A 284 -3.51 33.09 -5.31
C GLU A 284 -3.58 32.09 -6.47
N ARG A 285 -4.20 32.48 -7.59
CA ARG A 285 -4.23 31.66 -8.81
C ARG A 285 -2.83 31.47 -9.40
N MET A 286 -2.04 32.54 -9.50
CA MET A 286 -0.67 32.45 -10.04
C MET A 286 0.23 31.62 -9.13
N LYS A 287 0.11 31.80 -7.82
CA LYS A 287 0.80 30.98 -6.82
C LYS A 287 0.51 29.48 -7.01
N PHE A 288 -0.76 29.10 -7.17
CA PHE A 288 -1.12 27.71 -7.46
C PHE A 288 -0.55 27.20 -8.80
N ILE A 289 -0.50 28.05 -9.83
CA ILE A 289 0.08 27.68 -11.13
C ILE A 289 1.57 27.34 -10.98
N TYR A 290 2.36 28.18 -10.29
CA TYR A 290 3.78 27.91 -10.03
C TYR A 290 3.99 26.62 -9.23
N TYR A 291 3.20 26.40 -8.18
CA TYR A 291 3.26 25.16 -7.39
C TYR A 291 2.89 23.93 -8.22
N SER A 292 1.88 24.05 -9.08
CA SER A 292 1.47 22.97 -9.97
C SER A 292 2.53 22.66 -11.01
N MET A 293 3.24 23.66 -11.55
CA MET A 293 4.37 23.42 -12.46
C MET A 293 5.45 22.62 -11.76
N TYR A 294 5.89 23.05 -10.57
CA TYR A 294 6.88 22.31 -9.77
C TYR A 294 6.45 20.87 -9.50
N ALA A 295 5.20 20.67 -9.04
CA ALA A 295 4.75 19.36 -8.58
C ALA A 295 4.39 18.36 -9.70
N TRP A 296 4.19 18.82 -10.94
CA TRP A 296 3.99 17.92 -12.08
C TRP A 296 5.27 17.70 -12.88
N TYR A 297 6.05 18.75 -13.15
CA TYR A 297 7.26 18.61 -13.94
C TYR A 297 8.35 17.83 -13.21
N GLY A 298 8.48 17.98 -11.88
CA GLY A 298 9.46 17.23 -11.09
C GLY A 298 9.33 15.71 -11.27
N PRO A 299 8.16 15.11 -10.95
CA PRO A 299 7.92 13.68 -11.19
C PRO A 299 8.04 13.30 -12.67
N SER A 300 7.54 14.13 -13.60
CA SER A 300 7.62 13.82 -15.03
C SER A 300 9.07 13.70 -15.51
N ILE A 301 9.96 14.59 -15.08
CA ILE A 301 11.39 14.51 -15.43
C ILE A 301 12.00 13.22 -14.90
N LEU A 302 11.71 12.85 -13.65
CA LEU A 302 12.22 11.60 -13.05
C LEU A 302 11.70 10.36 -13.79
N THR A 303 10.41 10.32 -14.14
CA THR A 303 9.83 9.23 -14.93
C THR A 303 10.41 9.18 -16.34
N ILE A 304 10.62 10.32 -17.00
CA ILE A 304 11.26 10.37 -18.33
C ILE A 304 12.70 9.84 -18.25
N VAL A 305 13.47 10.22 -17.23
CA VAL A 305 14.82 9.68 -17.01
C VAL A 305 14.75 8.16 -16.83
N SER A 306 13.80 7.67 -16.02
CA SER A 306 13.61 6.23 -15.80
C SER A 306 13.27 5.50 -17.11
N LEU A 307 12.36 6.06 -17.90
CA LEU A 307 11.95 5.53 -19.21
C LEU A 307 13.13 5.46 -20.18
N VAL A 308 13.93 6.53 -20.27
CA VAL A 308 15.10 6.57 -21.15
C VAL A 308 16.14 5.56 -20.70
N MET A 309 16.41 5.44 -19.40
CA MET A 309 17.38 4.49 -18.86
C MET A 309 16.95 3.03 -19.08
N ASP A 310 15.65 2.75 -19.02
CA ASP A 310 15.08 1.41 -19.17
C ASP A 310 15.02 0.98 -20.65
N LEU A 311 14.54 1.85 -21.53
CA LEU A 311 14.27 1.52 -22.94
C LEU A 311 15.47 1.72 -23.88
N THR A 312 16.59 2.27 -23.39
CA THR A 312 17.76 2.54 -24.25
C THR A 312 18.77 1.39 -24.16
N PRO A 313 18.89 0.54 -25.21
CA PRO A 313 19.79 -0.62 -25.19
C PRO A 313 21.28 -0.22 -25.26
N THR A 314 21.59 1.00 -25.71
CA THR A 314 22.99 1.47 -25.84
C THR A 314 23.63 1.85 -24.50
N ILE A 315 22.86 1.93 -23.42
CA ILE A 315 23.40 2.24 -22.09
C ILE A 315 24.01 0.95 -21.52
N PRO A 316 25.30 0.95 -21.11
CA PRO A 316 25.95 -0.23 -20.56
C PRO A 316 25.23 -0.76 -19.30
N GLU A 317 25.21 -2.08 -19.12
CA GLU A 317 24.67 -2.76 -17.92
C GLU A 317 25.43 -2.42 -16.63
N LEU A 318 26.58 -1.74 -16.72
CA LEU A 318 27.29 -1.18 -15.57
C LEU A 318 26.48 -0.11 -14.84
N TYR A 319 25.55 0.55 -15.53
CA TYR A 319 24.62 1.49 -14.90
C TYR A 319 23.42 0.75 -14.31
N LEU A 320 22.97 1.17 -13.13
CA LEU A 320 21.76 0.66 -12.50
C LEU A 320 20.54 1.04 -13.36
N LYS A 321 20.00 0.07 -14.09
CA LYS A 321 18.77 0.23 -14.89
C LYS A 321 17.54 -0.18 -14.08
N PRO A 322 16.37 0.46 -14.27
CA PRO A 322 15.14 0.09 -13.59
C PRO A 322 14.71 -1.36 -13.84
N LYS A 323 14.82 -1.82 -15.10
CA LYS A 323 14.49 -3.18 -15.56
C LYS A 323 13.07 -3.59 -15.19
N PHE A 324 12.10 -2.73 -15.53
CA PHE A 324 10.70 -3.00 -15.24
C PHE A 324 10.20 -4.25 -15.98
N GLY A 325 9.37 -5.05 -15.31
CA GLY A 325 8.66 -6.17 -15.95
C GLY A 325 9.48 -7.45 -16.15
N ILE A 326 10.72 -7.54 -15.66
CA ILE A 326 11.52 -8.78 -15.73
C ILE A 326 11.04 -9.81 -14.69
N GLN A 327 10.96 -9.43 -13.42
CA GLN A 327 10.55 -10.31 -12.31
C GLN A 327 9.20 -9.90 -11.69
N SER A 328 8.85 -8.62 -11.79
CA SER A 328 7.61 -8.05 -11.27
C SER A 328 7.27 -6.75 -12.01
N CYS A 329 6.05 -6.24 -11.84
CA CYS A 329 5.67 -4.91 -12.35
C CYS A 329 6.16 -3.78 -11.43
N TRP A 330 7.44 -3.88 -11.05
CA TRP A 330 8.18 -2.93 -10.22
C TRP A 330 9.67 -3.00 -10.60
N PHE A 331 10.50 -2.17 -9.97
CA PHE A 331 11.95 -2.20 -10.17
C PHE A 331 12.50 -3.60 -9.89
N GLU A 332 13.48 -4.05 -10.68
CA GLU A 332 14.10 -5.37 -10.51
C GLU A 332 14.77 -5.54 -9.14
N SER A 333 15.34 -4.46 -8.61
CA SER A 333 15.96 -4.46 -7.29
C SER A 333 15.82 -3.11 -6.59
N ASP A 334 15.92 -3.09 -5.27
CA ASP A 334 15.93 -1.85 -4.48
C ASP A 334 17.12 -0.95 -4.82
N ALA A 335 18.26 -1.55 -5.19
CA ALA A 335 19.41 -0.82 -5.70
C ALA A 335 19.09 -0.09 -7.01
N ALA A 336 18.34 -0.72 -7.91
CA ALA A 336 17.84 -0.09 -9.13
C ALA A 336 16.81 1.01 -8.84
N ALA A 337 15.95 0.83 -7.83
CA ALA A 337 14.96 1.84 -7.42
C ALA A 337 15.59 3.09 -6.77
N LEU A 338 16.78 2.96 -6.17
CA LEU A 338 17.44 4.02 -5.42
C LEU A 338 17.61 5.34 -6.20
N PRO A 339 18.27 5.40 -7.38
CA PRO A 339 18.49 6.66 -8.09
C PRO A 339 17.19 7.28 -8.68
N TYR A 340 16.21 6.45 -9.03
CA TYR A 340 15.01 6.90 -9.75
C TYR A 340 13.81 7.18 -8.86
N PHE A 341 13.81 6.63 -7.64
CA PHE A 341 12.68 6.67 -6.74
C PHE A 341 13.09 7.03 -5.31
N TYR A 342 13.80 6.16 -4.59
CA TYR A 342 14.07 6.37 -3.16
C TYR A 342 14.95 7.59 -2.88
N GLY A 343 15.96 7.83 -3.70
CA GLY A 343 16.85 8.99 -3.58
C GLY A 343 16.11 10.32 -3.73
N PRO A 344 15.43 10.58 -4.86
CA PRO A 344 14.62 11.78 -5.04
C PRO A 344 13.54 11.96 -3.94
N VAL A 345 12.86 10.88 -3.55
CA VAL A 345 11.89 10.89 -2.44
C VAL A 345 12.55 11.26 -1.12
N GLY A 346 13.73 10.71 -0.82
CA GLY A 346 14.52 11.02 0.37
C GLY A 346 14.90 12.50 0.46
N VAL A 347 15.27 13.12 -0.66
CA VAL A 347 15.52 14.57 -0.73
C VAL A 347 14.25 15.36 -0.41
N LEU A 348 13.09 14.98 -0.96
CA LEU A 348 11.81 15.65 -0.68
C LEU A 348 11.40 15.51 0.79
N ILE A 349 11.64 14.34 1.39
CA ILE A 349 11.41 14.08 2.82
C ILE A 349 12.28 15.02 3.66
N LEU A 350 13.58 15.13 3.36
CA LEU A 350 14.49 16.03 4.05
C LEU A 350 14.02 17.50 3.95
N LEU A 351 13.61 17.94 2.76
CA LEU A 351 13.06 19.28 2.55
C LEU A 351 11.79 19.54 3.39
N ASN A 352 10.90 18.55 3.51
CA ASN A 352 9.71 18.65 4.37
C ASN A 352 10.09 18.84 5.84
N VAL A 353 11.06 18.07 6.33
CA VAL A 353 11.58 18.20 7.70
C VAL A 353 12.15 19.60 7.94
N ILE A 354 12.92 20.13 6.98
CA ILE A 354 13.44 21.50 7.04
C ILE A 354 12.29 22.52 7.13
N PHE A 355 11.25 22.40 6.29
CA PHE A 355 10.10 23.31 6.34
C PHE A 355 9.32 23.22 7.67
N PHE A 356 9.21 22.04 8.27
CA PHE A 356 8.60 21.90 9.61
C PHE A 356 9.45 22.54 10.70
N ALA A 357 10.77 22.36 10.66
CA ALA A 357 11.69 22.99 11.60
C ALA A 357 11.61 24.53 11.50
N LEU A 358 11.66 25.07 10.28
CA LEU A 358 11.55 26.51 10.03
C LEU A 358 10.19 27.07 10.45
N SER A 359 9.10 26.37 10.14
CA SER A 359 7.73 26.75 10.54
C SER A 359 7.59 26.79 12.06
N THR A 360 8.08 25.75 12.74
CA THR A 360 8.01 25.64 14.21
C THR A 360 8.86 26.72 14.89
N ARG A 361 10.10 26.95 14.42
CA ARG A 361 10.97 28.03 14.94
C ARG A 361 10.32 29.40 14.78
N LYS A 362 9.69 29.66 13.62
CA LYS A 362 8.99 30.91 13.36
C LYS A 362 7.81 31.07 14.33
N ILE A 363 6.93 30.08 14.41
CA ILE A 363 5.80 30.06 15.35
C ILE A 363 6.27 30.33 16.79
N TYR A 364 7.30 29.63 17.26
CA TYR A 364 7.82 29.78 18.62
C TYR A 364 8.39 31.18 18.90
N LYS A 365 9.22 31.71 17.97
CA LYS A 365 9.80 33.06 18.09
C LYS A 365 8.70 34.11 18.24
N GLU A 366 7.64 33.97 17.45
CA GLU A 366 6.56 34.93 17.44
C GLU A 366 5.60 34.80 18.61
N GLN A 367 5.39 33.59 19.12
CA GLN A 367 4.70 33.40 20.39
C GLN A 367 5.43 34.11 21.53
N LYS A 368 6.76 33.97 21.59
CA LYS A 368 7.60 34.63 22.61
C LYS A 368 7.54 36.15 22.49
N ASN A 369 7.56 36.69 21.27
CA ASN A 369 7.45 38.13 21.04
C ASN A 369 6.07 38.67 21.45
N TYR A 370 4.99 37.95 21.13
CA TYR A 370 3.63 38.33 21.53
C TYR A 370 3.47 38.39 23.06
N VAL A 371 3.96 37.37 23.78
CA VAL A 371 3.90 37.33 25.26
C VAL A 371 4.70 38.48 25.88
N LYS A 372 5.90 38.77 25.36
CA LYS A 372 6.71 39.91 25.82
C LYS A 372 6.00 41.26 25.64
N LEU A 373 5.28 41.45 24.53
CA LEU A 373 4.60 42.71 24.21
C LEU A 373 3.32 42.93 25.04
N LYS A 374 2.64 41.86 25.46
CA LYS A 374 1.33 41.97 26.13
C LYS A 374 1.41 42.15 27.65
N GLY A 375 2.56 41.87 28.27
CA GLY A 375 2.74 41.95 29.72
C GLY A 375 1.97 40.89 30.51
N THR A 376 2.39 40.62 31.75
CA THR A 376 1.91 39.53 32.63
C THR A 376 0.54 39.76 33.29
N ASN A 377 -0.17 40.84 32.96
CA ASN A 377 -1.24 41.35 33.83
C ASN A 377 -2.68 41.01 33.43
N ASP A 378 -2.94 40.03 32.55
CA ASP A 378 -4.33 39.62 32.35
C ASP A 378 -4.54 38.13 32.01
N SER A 379 -4.92 37.40 33.05
CA SER A 379 -5.97 36.38 33.11
C SER A 379 -6.27 35.58 31.82
N LYS A 380 -5.81 34.32 31.81
CA LYS A 380 -6.16 33.23 30.87
C LYS A 380 -5.65 33.37 29.43
N ASP A 381 -4.36 33.07 29.28
CA ASP A 381 -3.60 32.59 28.11
C ASP A 381 -4.40 32.03 26.92
N LYS A 382 -5.00 32.91 26.10
CA LYS A 382 -5.49 32.51 24.78
C LYS A 382 -4.56 33.07 23.72
N LEU A 383 -3.72 32.16 23.21
CA LEU A 383 -2.97 32.30 21.96
C LEU A 383 -3.83 32.98 20.88
N PRO A 384 -3.28 33.96 20.13
CA PRO A 384 -4.04 34.70 19.13
C PRO A 384 -4.82 33.76 18.20
N PRO A 385 -6.06 34.07 17.80
CA PRO A 385 -6.86 33.21 16.93
C PRO A 385 -6.13 32.78 15.65
N LYS A 386 -5.35 33.71 15.05
CA LYS A 386 -4.49 33.46 13.89
C LYS A 386 -3.41 32.39 14.16
N PHE A 387 -2.77 32.42 15.33
CA PHE A 387 -1.76 31.44 15.73
C PHE A 387 -2.34 30.02 15.75
N ARG A 388 -3.57 29.89 16.29
CA ARG A 388 -4.25 28.59 16.34
C ARG A 388 -4.55 28.05 14.95
N VAL A 389 -4.80 28.90 13.96
CA VAL A 389 -5.01 28.48 12.57
C VAL A 389 -3.72 27.92 11.98
N TYR A 390 -2.60 28.63 12.09
CA TYR A 390 -1.31 28.18 11.58
C TYR A 390 -0.81 26.90 12.25
N VAL A 391 -0.92 26.79 13.58
CA VAL A 391 -0.53 25.56 14.29
C VAL A 391 -1.37 24.38 13.85
N ARG A 392 -2.69 24.56 13.62
CA ARG A 392 -3.54 23.49 13.09
C ARG A 392 -3.15 23.10 11.67
N ALA A 393 -2.83 24.07 10.81
CA ALA A 393 -2.35 23.79 9.46
C ALA A 393 -1.02 23.01 9.47
N LEU A 394 -0.06 23.44 10.28
CA LEU A 394 1.22 22.75 10.47
C LEU A 394 1.03 21.34 11.02
N LYS A 395 0.20 21.17 12.07
CA LYS A 395 -0.11 19.85 12.63
C LYS A 395 -0.71 18.90 11.59
N ARG A 396 -1.63 19.38 10.74
CA ARG A 396 -2.18 18.56 9.64
C ARG A 396 -1.10 18.14 8.64
N CYS A 397 -0.21 19.06 8.25
CA CYS A 397 0.89 18.73 7.34
C CYS A 397 1.88 17.73 7.96
N ILE A 398 2.22 17.88 9.25
CA ILE A 398 3.04 16.90 9.98
C ILE A 398 2.33 15.55 10.04
N SER A 399 1.03 15.52 10.39
CA SER A 399 0.28 14.26 10.40
C SER A 399 0.25 13.60 9.03
N LEU A 400 0.03 14.36 7.95
CA LEU A 400 0.08 13.83 6.59
C LEU A 400 1.47 13.31 6.23
N PHE A 401 2.52 14.04 6.59
CA PHE A 401 3.90 13.62 6.38
C PHE A 401 4.25 12.35 7.14
N CYS A 402 3.82 12.20 8.40
CA CYS A 402 4.03 10.98 9.16
C CYS A 402 3.25 9.82 8.55
N VAL A 403 1.98 10.02 8.17
CA VAL A 403 1.16 8.98 7.55
C VAL A 403 1.78 8.49 6.24
N MET A 404 2.27 9.40 5.40
CA MET A 404 3.02 9.02 4.20
C MET A 404 4.36 8.38 4.57
N GLY A 405 5.14 9.02 5.44
CA GLY A 405 6.54 8.69 5.71
C GLY A 405 6.77 7.43 6.54
N ILE A 406 5.80 6.98 7.34
CA ILE A 406 5.89 5.70 8.06
C ILE A 406 5.98 4.54 7.08
N ASN A 407 5.21 4.56 6.00
CA ASN A 407 5.23 3.49 5.00
C ASN A 407 6.58 3.45 4.27
N TRP A 408 7.09 4.61 3.83
CA TRP A 408 8.39 4.63 3.14
C TRP A 408 9.57 4.39 4.05
N ALA A 409 9.50 4.81 5.31
CA ALA A 409 10.53 4.45 6.30
C ALA A 409 10.54 2.94 6.54
N ALA A 410 9.37 2.29 6.60
CA ALA A 410 9.28 0.84 6.70
C ALA A 410 9.93 0.15 5.49
N GLU A 411 9.60 0.55 4.27
CA GLU A 411 10.22 -0.01 3.04
C GLU A 411 11.74 0.15 2.99
N VAL A 412 12.27 1.28 3.45
CA VAL A 412 13.73 1.48 3.50
C VAL A 412 14.35 0.63 4.62
N ILE A 413 13.68 0.49 5.76
CA ILE A 413 14.18 -0.31 6.88
C ILE A 413 14.14 -1.81 6.54
N SER A 414 13.13 -2.30 5.83
CA SER A 414 13.05 -3.71 5.37
C SER A 414 14.21 -4.05 4.48
N TRP A 415 14.51 -3.16 3.54
CA TRP A 415 15.65 -3.32 2.65
C TRP A 415 16.99 -3.37 3.40
N VAL A 416 17.21 -2.49 4.39
CA VAL A 416 18.53 -2.38 5.06
C VAL A 416 18.76 -3.47 6.11
N ILE A 417 17.73 -3.80 6.91
CA ILE A 417 17.90 -4.61 8.14
C ILE A 417 17.26 -5.99 7.98
N GLY A 418 16.38 -6.18 7.00
CA GLY A 418 15.41 -7.27 7.03
C GLY A 418 14.49 -7.15 8.24
N GLY A 419 13.68 -8.17 8.51
CA GLY A 419 12.84 -8.18 9.71
C GLY A 419 11.84 -9.33 9.73
N SER A 420 11.28 -9.63 10.90
CA SER A 420 10.24 -10.63 11.02
C SER A 420 8.97 -10.21 10.27
N GLU A 421 8.26 -11.17 9.70
CA GLU A 421 7.05 -10.92 8.92
C GLU A 421 5.96 -10.14 9.69
N MET A 422 5.96 -10.22 11.02
CA MET A 422 5.04 -9.50 11.90
C MET A 422 5.23 -7.98 11.85
N ILE A 423 6.46 -7.49 11.71
CA ILE A 423 6.74 -6.05 11.66
C ILE A 423 6.20 -5.46 10.36
N TRP A 424 6.39 -6.18 9.25
CA TRP A 424 5.93 -5.77 7.91
C TRP A 424 4.40 -5.79 7.81
N LEU A 425 3.74 -6.76 8.43
CA LEU A 425 2.28 -6.82 8.48
C LEU A 425 1.67 -5.55 9.10
N ILE A 426 2.27 -5.03 10.18
CA ILE A 426 1.78 -3.82 10.84
C ILE A 426 1.89 -2.61 9.90
N THR A 427 3.01 -2.46 9.22
CA THR A 427 3.25 -1.34 8.29
C THR A 427 2.32 -1.42 7.08
N ASP A 428 2.08 -2.63 6.57
CA ASP A 428 1.13 -2.89 5.48
C ASP A 428 -0.31 -2.54 5.89
N ILE A 429 -0.72 -2.83 7.13
CA ILE A 429 -2.03 -2.43 7.66
C ILE A 429 -2.14 -0.89 7.71
N PHE A 430 -1.11 -0.18 8.14
CA PHE A 430 -1.14 1.29 8.14
C PHE A 430 -1.24 1.86 6.72
N ASN A 431 -0.58 1.23 5.75
CA ASN A 431 -0.63 1.62 4.35
C ASN A 431 -2.02 1.39 3.73
N THR A 432 -2.64 0.24 3.99
CA THR A 432 -4.01 -0.03 3.53
C THR A 432 -5.05 0.90 4.15
N LEU A 433 -4.85 1.37 5.38
CA LEU A 433 -5.73 2.33 6.06
C LEU A 433 -5.40 3.79 5.75
N GLN A 434 -4.37 4.07 4.96
CA GLN A 434 -3.88 5.43 4.73
C GLN A 434 -4.97 6.38 4.21
N GLY A 435 -5.84 5.92 3.30
CA GLY A 435 -6.95 6.72 2.79
C GLY A 435 -7.97 7.10 3.87
N LEU A 436 -8.31 6.17 4.76
CA LEU A 436 -9.16 6.40 5.92
C LEU A 436 -8.55 7.42 6.89
N ILE A 437 -7.25 7.27 7.19
CA ILE A 437 -6.54 8.16 8.10
C ILE A 437 -6.51 9.60 7.54
N ILE A 438 -6.21 9.76 6.25
CA ILE A 438 -6.23 11.07 5.57
C ILE A 438 -7.62 11.70 5.62
N PHE A 439 -8.67 10.92 5.30
CA PHE A 439 -10.06 11.39 5.37
C PHE A 439 -10.41 11.86 6.78
N TYR A 440 -10.04 11.11 7.81
CA TYR A 440 -10.24 11.51 9.20
C TYR A 440 -9.54 12.83 9.54
N ILE A 441 -8.25 12.98 9.18
CA ILE A 441 -7.44 14.17 9.50
C ILE A 441 -7.97 15.43 8.80
N TYR A 442 -8.40 15.33 7.55
CA TYR A 442 -8.74 16.48 6.72
C TYR A 442 -10.23 16.77 6.57
N VAL A 443 -11.11 15.79 6.80
CA VAL A 443 -12.56 15.96 6.65
C VAL A 443 -13.27 15.88 8.01
N ILE A 444 -13.07 14.79 8.76
CA ILE A 444 -13.84 14.54 10.00
C ILE A 444 -13.34 15.42 11.16
N LYS A 445 -12.03 15.45 11.39
CA LYS A 445 -11.41 16.15 12.53
C LYS A 445 -11.57 17.68 12.49
N PRO A 446 -11.44 18.37 11.33
CA PRO A 446 -11.61 19.81 11.27
C PRO A 446 -13.10 20.18 11.35
N ARG A 447 -13.52 20.75 12.48
CA ARG A 447 -14.92 21.19 12.71
C ARG A 447 -15.47 22.03 11.55
N SER A 448 -14.67 22.93 11.00
CA SER A 448 -15.07 23.80 9.88
C SER A 448 -15.45 23.02 8.62
N VAL A 449 -14.75 21.92 8.33
CA VAL A 449 -15.03 21.07 7.16
C VAL A 449 -16.23 20.18 7.45
N ARG A 450 -16.21 19.51 8.61
CA ARG A 450 -17.31 18.61 9.02
C ARG A 450 -18.66 19.32 9.07
N THR A 451 -18.75 20.51 9.67
CA THR A 451 -20.01 21.26 9.77
C THR A 451 -20.54 21.65 8.41
N GLU A 452 -19.69 22.18 7.51
CA GLU A 452 -20.09 22.55 6.16
C GLU A 452 -20.55 21.33 5.34
N VAL A 453 -19.87 20.19 5.46
CA VAL A 453 -20.26 18.95 4.80
C VAL A 453 -21.62 18.47 5.32
N LEU A 454 -21.84 18.47 6.65
CA LEU A 454 -23.12 18.08 7.25
C LEU A 454 -24.26 19.00 6.84
N GLU A 455 -24.04 20.32 6.80
CA GLU A 455 -25.04 21.29 6.34
C GLU A 455 -25.45 21.05 4.89
N ARG A 456 -24.48 20.79 4.01
CA ARG A 456 -24.77 20.43 2.61
C ARG A 456 -25.49 19.11 2.48
N LEU A 457 -25.10 18.09 3.24
CA LEU A 457 -25.80 16.80 3.27
C LEU A 457 -27.25 16.96 3.76
N HIS A 458 -27.48 17.73 4.83
CA HIS A 458 -28.83 18.06 5.30
C HIS A 458 -29.65 18.78 4.24
N SER A 459 -29.06 19.75 3.52
CA SER A 459 -29.76 20.45 2.43
C SER A 459 -30.15 19.52 1.29
N LEU A 460 -29.31 18.55 0.93
CA LEU A 460 -29.59 17.55 -0.10
C LEU A 460 -30.68 16.57 0.33
N CYS A 461 -30.71 16.18 1.61
CA CYS A 461 -31.77 15.36 2.18
C CYS A 461 -33.11 16.13 2.27
N ASN A 462 -33.11 17.39 2.70
CA ASN A 462 -34.32 18.22 2.76
C ASN A 462 -34.88 18.57 1.36
N CYS A 463 -34.03 18.74 0.34
CA CYS A 463 -34.50 18.93 -1.04
C CYS A 463 -35.20 17.69 -1.62
N ARG A 464 -34.96 16.48 -1.10
CA ARG A 464 -35.72 15.28 -1.51
C ARG A 464 -37.14 15.23 -0.94
N CYS A 465 -37.45 16.00 0.11
CA CYS A 465 -38.80 16.08 0.67
C CYS A 465 -39.68 17.17 0.02
N PHE A 466 -39.13 18.06 -0.82
CA PHE A 466 -39.87 19.17 -1.45
C PHE A 466 -40.16 18.95 -2.95
N GLY A 467 -40.20 17.69 -3.38
CA GLY A 467 -40.44 17.29 -4.76
C GLY A 467 -41.88 16.90 -5.08
N GLN A 468 -42.86 17.79 -4.88
CA GLN A 468 -44.06 17.94 -5.74
C GLN A 468 -45.08 18.91 -5.12
N LYS A 469 -45.16 20.13 -5.68
CA LYS A 469 -46.40 20.80 -6.11
C LYS A 469 -46.00 22.10 -6.81
N ARG A 470 -45.94 22.07 -8.15
CA ARG A 470 -46.07 23.29 -8.96
C ARG A 470 -47.53 23.73 -8.83
N VAL A 471 -47.77 24.93 -8.31
CA VAL A 471 -49.04 25.63 -8.53
C VAL A 471 -48.77 26.74 -9.55
N PRO A 472 -49.53 26.82 -10.66
CA PRO A 472 -49.32 27.84 -11.68
C PRO A 472 -49.82 29.21 -11.21
N SER A 473 -49.08 30.26 -11.58
CA SER A 473 -49.45 31.66 -11.38
C SER A 473 -50.69 32.05 -12.20
N ARG A 474 -51.66 32.75 -11.59
CA ARG A 474 -52.56 33.71 -12.26
C ARG A 474 -53.32 34.61 -11.27
N GLY A 475 -53.24 35.92 -11.49
CA GLY A 475 -54.38 36.85 -11.41
C GLY A 475 -54.69 37.57 -10.09
N ASN A 476 -54.77 38.91 -10.16
CA ASN A 476 -55.21 39.87 -9.15
C ASN A 476 -56.61 39.63 -8.56
N GLN A 477 -56.86 39.99 -7.28
CA GLN A 477 -57.78 41.07 -6.82
C GLN A 477 -58.11 40.96 -5.30
N TYR A 478 -58.58 42.08 -4.75
CA TYR A 478 -58.81 42.47 -3.35
C TYR A 478 -59.89 41.69 -2.55
N PHE A 479 -59.81 41.83 -1.21
CA PHE A 479 -60.88 41.92 -0.18
C PHE A 479 -60.90 40.88 0.98
N GLN A 480 -61.38 41.34 2.16
CA GLN A 480 -61.21 40.86 3.54
C GLN A 480 -62.04 39.62 4.00
N ALA A 481 -61.59 39.04 5.13
CA ALA A 481 -62.00 37.87 5.96
C ALA A 481 -63.50 37.70 6.36
N PRO A 482 -63.95 36.73 7.21
CA PRO A 482 -63.32 35.56 7.88
C PRO A 482 -64.17 34.23 7.90
N VAL A 483 -63.70 33.20 8.65
CA VAL A 483 -64.42 32.08 9.34
C VAL A 483 -64.25 30.63 8.79
N ASN A 484 -63.57 29.84 9.64
CA ASN A 484 -63.65 28.43 10.10
C ASN A 484 -63.85 27.19 9.19
N GLU A 485 -63.07 26.16 9.55
CA GLU A 485 -63.32 24.69 9.60
C GLU A 485 -63.89 24.03 8.33
N GLU A 486 -63.22 23.09 7.66
CA GLU A 486 -62.79 21.77 8.15
C GLU A 486 -61.80 21.10 7.17
N ASP A 487 -60.86 20.35 7.73
CA ASP A 487 -60.16 19.18 7.18
C ASP A 487 -59.35 19.24 5.88
N SER A 488 -58.02 19.33 6.06
CA SER A 488 -57.08 18.36 5.46
C SER A 488 -55.83 18.23 6.32
N LYS A 489 -55.89 17.30 7.27
CA LYS A 489 -54.74 16.83 8.05
C LYS A 489 -53.75 16.10 7.13
N ALA A 490 -52.53 16.62 7.02
CA ALA A 490 -51.34 15.81 6.82
C ALA A 490 -50.42 16.05 8.03
N TYR A 491 -50.40 15.07 8.92
CA TYR A 491 -49.58 15.03 10.13
C TYR A 491 -48.09 14.97 9.79
N CYS A 492 -47.31 15.92 10.32
CA CYS A 492 -45.97 15.70 10.86
C CYS A 492 -45.84 16.61 12.09
N GLY A 493 -46.01 16.02 13.27
CA GLY A 493 -45.96 16.69 14.57
C GLY A 493 -44.54 17.02 15.07
N PRO A 494 -44.42 17.69 16.23
CA PRO A 494 -43.46 18.77 16.43
C PRO A 494 -42.35 18.50 17.46
N ASN A 495 -41.32 19.36 17.39
CA ASN A 495 -40.39 19.81 18.43
C ASN A 495 -40.49 19.18 19.83
N ASP A 496 -39.33 18.75 20.34
CA ASP A 496 -39.00 18.95 21.76
C ASP A 496 -37.75 19.83 21.91
N ARG A 497 -37.98 21.01 22.50
CA ARG A 497 -36.96 21.78 23.18
C ARG A 497 -36.75 21.13 24.54
N ASN A 498 -35.56 20.59 24.78
CA ASN A 498 -34.93 20.58 26.10
C ASN A 498 -33.43 20.35 25.90
N ILE A 499 -32.69 21.46 25.81
CA ILE A 499 -31.24 21.46 25.87
C ILE A 499 -30.86 21.76 27.32
N PRO A 500 -30.37 20.80 28.12
CA PRO A 500 -29.68 21.16 29.34
C PRO A 500 -28.31 21.74 28.96
N TYR A 501 -28.02 22.89 29.54
CA TYR A 501 -26.71 23.52 29.54
C TYR A 501 -25.74 22.59 30.30
N ILE A 502 -24.83 21.90 29.60
CA ILE A 502 -23.75 21.15 30.25
C ILE A 502 -22.49 22.02 30.23
N ASP A 503 -22.22 22.56 31.41
CA ASP A 503 -20.99 23.25 31.79
C ASP A 503 -19.81 22.25 31.76
N ALA A 504 -18.82 22.53 30.93
CA ALA A 504 -17.61 21.70 30.77
C ALA A 504 -16.49 22.21 31.69
N SER A 505 -16.76 22.27 32.99
CA SER A 505 -15.80 22.70 34.02
C SER A 505 -15.77 21.79 35.25
N ALA A 506 -15.52 20.48 35.09
CA ALA A 506 -14.95 19.65 36.16
C ALA A 506 -14.67 18.21 35.69
N TRP A 507 -13.45 17.91 35.23
CA TRP A 507 -12.89 16.57 35.35
C TRP A 507 -11.41 16.71 35.70
N SER A 508 -11.17 16.93 36.99
CA SER A 508 -9.89 16.65 37.65
C SER A 508 -9.78 15.14 37.90
N LEU A 509 -8.57 14.63 37.68
CA LEU A 509 -8.09 13.29 38.02
C LEU A 509 -8.21 12.98 39.52
N THR A 510 -8.71 11.77 39.86
CA THR A 510 -8.36 10.95 41.04
C THR A 510 -8.88 9.52 40.74
N SER A 511 -8.01 8.57 40.36
CA SER A 511 -7.37 7.57 41.25
C SER A 511 -8.33 6.51 41.81
N VAL A 512 -8.33 5.32 41.21
CA VAL A 512 -8.11 3.99 41.85
C VAL A 512 -7.40 3.11 40.82
#